data_AF-A0A496T2Q0-F1
#
_entry.id   AF-A0A496T2Q0-F1
#
_cell.length_a   1.000
_cell.length_b   1.000
_cell.length_c   1.000
_cell.angle_alpha   90.00
_cell.angle_beta   90.00
_cell.angle_gamma   90.00
#
_symmetry.space_group_name_H-M   'P 1'
#
loop_
_entity.id
_entity.type
_entity.pdbx_description
1 polymer ?
#
loop_
_entity_poly.entity_id
_entity_poly.type
_entity_poly.pdbx_seq_one_letter_code
_entity_poly.pdbx_strand_id
1 'polypeptide(L)'
;MEISLKEFKERFSEGLLEIHWKQWSALGVASHVEPERNWLIDLEALVLSTLVLGLKDARLLNASIEWLIKDGEWLSLQRIKRIAKVFTRPRAEFSSQFGPLLDSATFELLGEVLRKKGQKGWGAERTSSQRTEKSEYEVLFRNFQKRGIVTEPVLQRSSLLQLRLRGFFGVDAKAEVFVYLLTHAGGNSNSVAKETFLNQRNVYEILDRWHRTGLLTKVKGPKVGTFTLERKDEWLNALGLKGMPVYLNWVNVFHLLNQVLRALSLQPWSEDEYMLSSFFRDILEEAKSLGRSLGISFPEPDQYPGAGYFSPFALSVLEAIERLEIGG
;
A
#
# COMPACT_ATOMS: atom_id res chain seq x y z
N MET A 1 26.19 -5.43 14.41
CA MET A 1 25.79 -4.11 14.92
C MET A 1 24.56 -4.34 15.77
N GLU A 2 24.51 -3.80 16.99
CA GLU A 2 23.33 -3.90 17.86
C GLU A 2 22.55 -2.59 17.80
N ILE A 3 21.21 -2.67 17.79
CA ILE A 3 20.31 -1.51 17.83
C ILE A 3 19.39 -1.62 19.05
N SER A 4 19.16 -0.49 19.74
CA SER A 4 18.21 -0.46 20.86
C SER A 4 16.76 -0.41 20.37
N LEU A 5 15.84 -0.96 21.17
CA LEU A 5 14.40 -0.88 20.89
C LEU A 5 13.90 0.55 20.66
N LYS A 6 14.37 1.50 21.48
CA LYS A 6 14.00 2.91 21.38
C LYS A 6 14.45 3.51 20.04
N GLU A 7 15.71 3.30 19.68
CA GLU A 7 16.27 3.80 18.42
C GLU A 7 15.53 3.19 17.22
N PHE A 8 15.27 1.88 17.23
CA PHE A 8 14.51 1.22 16.19
C PHE A 8 13.12 1.83 16.01
N LYS A 9 12.40 2.06 17.12
CA LYS A 9 11.06 2.63 17.10
C LYS A 9 11.03 4.04 16.52
N GLU A 10 11.99 4.88 16.88
CA GLU A 10 12.14 6.25 16.38
C GLU A 10 12.43 6.23 14.88
N ARG A 11 13.52 5.59 14.45
CA ARG A 11 13.94 5.52 13.04
C ARG A 11 12.89 4.90 12.13
N PHE A 12 12.26 3.81 12.58
CA PHE A 12 11.21 3.15 11.80
C PHE A 12 9.98 4.05 11.61
N SER A 13 9.53 4.74 12.67
CA SER A 13 8.34 5.58 12.62
C SER A 13 8.56 6.81 11.74
N GLU A 14 9.73 7.44 11.87
CA GLU A 14 10.13 8.59 11.06
C GLU A 14 10.22 8.22 9.58
N GLY A 15 10.92 7.14 9.25
CA GLY A 15 11.10 6.75 7.85
C GLY A 15 9.82 6.25 7.18
N LEU A 16 8.96 5.52 7.91
CA LEU A 16 7.63 5.15 7.39
C LEU A 16 6.78 6.40 7.11
N LEU A 17 6.86 7.42 7.97
CA LEU A 17 6.15 8.68 7.78
C LEU A 17 6.71 9.46 6.58
N GLU A 18 8.04 9.47 6.41
CA GLU A 18 8.70 10.09 5.26
C GLU A 18 8.26 9.44 3.94
N ILE A 19 8.25 8.10 3.84
CA ILE A 19 7.75 7.36 2.66
C ILE A 19 6.33 7.83 2.28
N HIS A 20 5.43 7.98 3.26
CA HIS A 20 4.07 8.46 3.00
C HIS A 20 4.06 9.90 2.49
N TRP A 21 4.81 10.80 3.14
CA TRP A 21 4.91 12.18 2.68
C TRP A 21 5.46 12.27 1.26
N LYS A 22 6.46 11.46 0.88
CA LYS A 22 7.02 11.44 -0.48
C LYS A 22 5.97 11.01 -1.52
N GLN A 23 5.19 9.98 -1.22
CA GLN A 23 4.13 9.51 -2.13
C GLN A 23 2.98 10.52 -2.25
N TRP A 24 2.52 11.11 -1.14
CA TRP A 24 1.50 12.17 -1.19
C TRP A 24 2.02 13.43 -1.89
N SER A 25 3.30 13.76 -1.75
CA SER A 25 3.93 14.89 -2.46
C SER A 25 4.00 14.66 -3.97
N ALA A 26 4.21 13.42 -4.40
CA ALA A 26 4.09 13.06 -5.82
C ALA A 26 2.67 13.26 -6.36
N LEU A 27 1.65 13.05 -5.52
CA LEU A 27 0.24 13.31 -5.82
C LEU A 27 -0.15 14.81 -5.74
N GLY A 28 0.79 15.72 -5.46
CA GLY A 28 0.54 17.17 -5.47
C GLY A 28 0.21 17.78 -4.11
N VAL A 29 0.36 17.03 -3.02
CA VAL A 29 0.27 17.56 -1.65
C VAL A 29 1.53 18.39 -1.34
N ALA A 30 1.35 19.62 -0.85
CA ALA A 30 2.45 20.46 -0.39
C ALA A 30 3.15 19.83 0.82
N SER A 31 4.47 19.67 0.72
CA SER A 31 5.30 19.04 1.75
C SER A 31 6.72 19.63 1.75
N HIS A 32 7.48 19.25 2.78
CA HIS A 32 8.89 19.57 2.95
C HIS A 32 9.82 18.52 2.33
N VAL A 33 9.29 17.36 1.91
CA VAL A 33 10.06 16.28 1.29
C VAL A 33 9.95 16.32 -0.23
N GLU A 34 11.00 15.83 -0.90
CA GLU A 34 10.96 15.65 -2.35
C GLU A 34 9.90 14.59 -2.74
N PRO A 35 9.10 14.84 -3.79
CA PRO A 35 8.15 13.86 -4.31
C PRO A 35 8.80 12.54 -4.70
N GLU A 36 8.09 11.43 -4.49
CA GLU A 36 8.46 10.10 -4.98
C GLU A 36 8.57 10.06 -6.52
N ARG A 37 9.67 9.49 -7.03
CA ARG A 37 10.00 9.44 -8.49
C ARG A 37 10.41 8.06 -8.98
N ASN A 38 10.85 7.19 -8.07
CA ASN A 38 11.49 5.90 -8.35
C ASN A 38 10.47 4.76 -8.30
N TRP A 39 9.60 4.77 -7.29
CA TRP A 39 8.57 3.75 -7.10
C TRP A 39 7.24 4.15 -7.74
N LEU A 40 6.56 3.19 -8.37
CA LEU A 40 5.17 3.35 -8.76
C LEU A 40 4.30 3.53 -7.51
N ILE A 41 3.40 4.50 -7.47
CA ILE A 41 2.48 4.72 -6.35
C ILE A 41 1.19 3.93 -6.57
N ASP A 42 0.79 3.20 -5.54
CA ASP A 42 -0.53 2.57 -5.45
C ASP A 42 -1.44 3.42 -4.56
N LEU A 43 -2.40 4.12 -5.18
CA LEU A 43 -3.26 5.07 -4.47
C LEU A 43 -4.10 4.42 -3.38
N GLU A 44 -4.69 3.25 -3.63
CA GLU A 44 -5.54 2.59 -2.63
C GLU A 44 -4.73 2.05 -1.45
N ALA A 45 -3.54 1.51 -1.72
CA ALA A 45 -2.63 1.06 -0.67
C ALA A 45 -2.17 2.23 0.21
N LEU A 46 -1.78 3.35 -0.43
CA LEU A 46 -1.35 4.57 0.26
C LEU A 46 -2.45 5.15 1.14
N VAL A 47 -3.69 5.22 0.64
CA VAL A 47 -4.84 5.71 1.42
C VAL A 47 -5.07 4.85 2.66
N LEU A 48 -5.09 3.53 2.50
CA LEU A 48 -5.35 2.62 3.63
C LEU A 48 -4.23 2.64 4.66
N SER A 49 -2.97 2.67 4.22
CA SER A 49 -1.82 2.80 5.12
C SER A 49 -1.82 4.14 5.85
N THR A 50 -2.17 5.23 5.15
CA THR A 50 -2.32 6.57 5.75
C THR A 50 -3.41 6.58 6.82
N LEU A 51 -4.51 5.84 6.63
CA LEU A 51 -5.50 5.66 7.69
C LEU A 51 -4.88 4.98 8.91
N VAL A 52 -4.11 3.89 8.74
CA VAL A 52 -3.52 3.15 9.87
C VAL A 52 -2.56 3.99 10.71
N LEU A 53 -1.69 4.79 10.09
CA LEU A 53 -0.74 5.63 10.82
C LEU A 53 -1.24 7.07 11.08
N GLY A 54 -2.42 7.43 10.59
CA GLY A 54 -2.90 8.82 10.55
C GLY A 54 -3.04 9.51 11.90
N LEU A 55 -3.23 8.76 12.99
CA LEU A 55 -3.23 9.34 14.34
C LEU A 55 -1.83 9.75 14.82
N LYS A 56 -0.75 9.23 14.21
CA LYS A 56 0.63 9.65 14.52
C LYS A 56 1.02 10.96 13.83
N ASP A 57 0.46 11.26 12.65
CA ASP A 57 0.60 12.57 12.00
C ASP A 57 -0.75 13.04 11.42
N ALA A 58 -1.47 13.82 12.22
CA ALA A 58 -2.74 14.40 11.82
C ALA A 58 -2.62 15.35 10.60
N ARG A 59 -1.44 15.92 10.33
CA ARG A 59 -1.24 16.80 9.16
C ARG A 59 -1.26 16.00 7.88
N LEU A 60 -0.61 14.83 7.88
CA LEU A 60 -0.61 13.88 6.76
C LEU A 60 -2.03 13.36 6.52
N LEU A 61 -2.71 12.93 7.59
CA LEU A 61 -4.09 12.44 7.48
C LEU A 61 -5.02 13.50 6.89
N ASN A 62 -4.98 14.74 7.40
CA ASN A 62 -5.78 15.84 6.85
C ASN A 62 -5.40 16.14 5.39
N ALA A 63 -4.12 16.11 5.03
CA ALA A 63 -3.69 16.31 3.65
C ALA A 63 -4.23 15.23 2.70
N SER A 64 -4.21 13.97 3.12
CA SER A 64 -4.79 12.85 2.34
C SER A 64 -6.29 13.00 2.13
N ILE A 65 -7.03 13.44 3.16
CA ILE A 65 -8.47 13.68 3.06
C ILE A 65 -8.75 14.84 2.12
N GLU A 66 -7.98 15.93 2.20
CA GLU A 66 -8.10 17.06 1.28
C GLU A 66 -7.86 16.62 -0.17
N TRP A 67 -6.85 15.77 -0.40
CA TRP A 67 -6.56 15.21 -1.71
C TRP A 67 -7.73 14.35 -2.20
N LEU A 68 -8.25 13.45 -1.37
CA LEU A 68 -9.39 12.61 -1.74
C LEU A 68 -10.67 13.42 -1.99
N ILE A 69 -10.85 14.57 -1.34
CA ILE A 69 -11.98 15.47 -1.61
C ILE A 69 -11.81 16.18 -2.96
N LYS A 70 -10.58 16.50 -3.36
CA LYS A 70 -10.30 17.23 -4.60
C LYS A 70 -10.19 16.30 -5.82
N ASP A 71 -9.40 15.24 -5.69
CA ASP A 71 -8.93 14.35 -6.75
C ASP A 71 -9.43 12.90 -6.55
N GLY A 72 -10.42 12.69 -5.69
CA GLY A 72 -10.98 11.37 -5.36
C GLY A 72 -11.61 10.61 -6.53
N GLU A 73 -11.82 11.27 -7.68
CA GLU A 73 -12.26 10.60 -8.90
C GLU A 73 -11.29 9.52 -9.36
N TRP A 74 -9.99 9.69 -9.07
CA TRP A 74 -8.93 8.75 -9.37
C TRP A 74 -8.97 7.48 -8.52
N LEU A 75 -9.70 7.47 -7.39
CA LEU A 75 -9.77 6.35 -6.47
C LEU A 75 -10.70 5.23 -6.98
N SER A 76 -10.18 4.00 -7.03
CA SER A 76 -10.98 2.83 -7.37
C SER A 76 -11.75 2.30 -6.16
N LEU A 77 -13.04 2.63 -6.08
CA LEU A 77 -13.93 2.16 -5.00
C LEU A 77 -14.02 0.63 -4.90
N GLN A 78 -13.93 -0.06 -6.04
CA GLN A 78 -13.96 -1.53 -6.04
C GLN A 78 -12.67 -2.12 -5.47
N ARG A 79 -11.52 -1.54 -5.84
CA ARG A 79 -10.21 -2.03 -5.44
C ARG A 79 -9.92 -1.69 -3.98
N ILE A 80 -10.21 -0.47 -3.53
CA ILE A 80 -9.99 -0.08 -2.12
C ILE A 80 -10.79 -0.96 -1.16
N LYS A 81 -12.04 -1.31 -1.48
CA LYS A 81 -12.86 -2.22 -0.65
C LYS A 81 -12.30 -3.64 -0.60
N ARG A 82 -11.59 -4.09 -1.64
CA ARG A 82 -10.92 -5.41 -1.65
C ARG A 82 -9.65 -5.37 -0.82
N ILE A 83 -8.83 -4.34 -1.02
CA ILE A 83 -7.58 -4.13 -0.26
C ILE A 83 -7.88 -3.91 1.22
N ALA A 84 -8.93 -3.16 1.57
CA ALA A 84 -9.33 -2.92 2.96
C ALA A 84 -9.56 -4.21 3.74
N LYS A 85 -9.93 -5.32 3.10
CA LYS A 85 -10.06 -6.65 3.75
C LYS A 85 -8.72 -7.19 4.25
N VAL A 86 -7.60 -6.78 3.65
CA VAL A 86 -6.26 -7.14 4.10
C VAL A 86 -5.96 -6.43 5.44
N PHE A 87 -6.35 -5.16 5.57
CA PHE A 87 -6.09 -4.34 6.76
C PHE A 87 -7.10 -4.56 7.91
N THR A 88 -8.33 -4.95 7.59
CA THR A 88 -9.44 -5.10 8.54
C THR A 88 -9.61 -6.52 9.09
N ARG A 89 -8.85 -7.49 8.55
CA ARG A 89 -8.87 -8.86 9.06
C ARG A 89 -7.73 -9.05 10.07
N PRO A 90 -8.03 -9.49 11.30
CA PRO A 90 -6.99 -9.93 12.21
C PRO A 90 -6.23 -11.10 11.60
N ARG A 91 -4.92 -11.13 11.80
CA ARG A 91 -4.10 -12.25 11.38
C ARG A 91 -4.24 -13.38 12.40
N ALA A 92 -4.55 -14.57 11.91
CA ALA A 92 -4.93 -15.73 12.74
C ALA A 92 -3.79 -16.15 13.69
N GLU A 93 -2.54 -15.96 13.28
CA GLU A 93 -1.34 -16.24 14.07
C GLU A 93 -1.22 -15.34 15.32
N PHE A 94 -1.86 -14.16 15.33
CA PHE A 94 -1.77 -13.15 16.39
C PHE A 94 -3.08 -12.98 17.18
N SER A 95 -4.09 -13.83 16.92
CA SER A 95 -5.49 -13.53 17.24
C SER A 95 -5.85 -13.73 18.72
N SER A 96 -5.56 -12.71 19.52
CA SER A 96 -6.44 -12.19 20.58
C SER A 96 -6.01 -10.78 21.03
N GLN A 97 -4.73 -10.43 20.91
CA GLN A 97 -4.18 -9.18 21.46
C GLN A 97 -3.85 -8.10 20.41
N PHE A 98 -3.55 -8.48 19.15
CA PHE A 98 -3.07 -7.52 18.14
C PHE A 98 -4.20 -6.81 17.36
N GLY A 99 -5.33 -7.49 17.17
CA GLY A 99 -6.49 -6.98 16.41
C GLY A 99 -6.20 -6.72 14.92
N PRO A 100 -7.16 -6.15 14.17
CA PRO A 100 -6.90 -5.68 12.82
C PRO A 100 -6.09 -4.37 12.83
N LEU A 101 -5.37 -4.08 11.74
CA LEU A 101 -4.63 -2.82 11.58
C LEU A 101 -5.56 -1.62 11.48
N LEU A 102 -6.72 -1.83 10.86
CA LEU A 102 -7.77 -0.83 10.68
C LEU A 102 -9.10 -1.44 11.12
N ASP A 103 -9.83 -0.78 12.01
CA ASP A 103 -11.18 -1.23 12.34
C ASP A 103 -12.18 -0.82 11.23
N SER A 104 -13.21 -1.65 11.04
CA SER A 104 -14.20 -1.42 9.99
C SER A 104 -14.92 -0.07 10.12
N ALA A 105 -15.12 0.44 11.35
CA ALA A 105 -15.82 1.71 11.53
C ALA A 105 -14.98 2.89 11.04
N THR A 106 -13.66 2.88 11.25
CA THR A 106 -12.75 3.90 10.70
C THR A 106 -12.75 3.89 9.17
N PHE A 107 -12.76 2.70 8.54
CA PHE A 107 -12.85 2.60 7.08
C PHE A 107 -14.17 3.13 6.51
N GLU A 108 -15.30 2.81 7.16
CA GLU A 108 -16.62 3.33 6.76
C GLU A 108 -16.71 4.85 6.98
N LEU A 109 -16.12 5.36 8.05
CA LEU A 109 -16.08 6.79 8.34
C LEU A 109 -15.37 7.58 7.23
N LEU A 110 -14.26 7.08 6.68
CA LEU A 110 -13.62 7.69 5.51
C LEU A 110 -14.59 7.78 4.34
N GLY A 111 -15.25 6.67 3.99
CA GLY A 111 -16.22 6.63 2.91
C GLY A 111 -17.36 7.64 3.08
N GLU A 112 -17.87 7.78 4.31
CA GLU A 112 -18.92 8.74 4.63
C GLU A 112 -18.48 10.19 4.45
N VAL A 113 -17.25 10.51 4.87
CA VAL A 113 -16.67 11.85 4.70
C VAL A 113 -16.59 12.21 3.23
N LEU A 114 -16.07 11.30 2.40
CA LEU A 114 -15.96 11.53 0.95
C LEU A 114 -17.35 11.76 0.33
N ARG A 115 -18.35 10.93 0.70
CA ARG A 115 -19.73 11.11 0.23
C ARG A 115 -20.33 12.45 0.63
N LYS A 116 -20.18 12.86 1.90
CA LYS A 116 -20.70 14.14 2.42
C LYS A 116 -20.06 15.35 1.74
N LYS A 117 -18.84 15.19 1.21
CA LYS A 117 -18.10 16.23 0.49
C LYS A 117 -18.30 16.16 -1.03
N GLY A 118 -19.30 15.40 -1.50
CA GLY A 118 -19.69 15.35 -2.91
C GLY A 118 -18.83 14.42 -3.78
N GLN A 119 -17.93 13.64 -3.18
CA GLN A 119 -17.07 12.70 -3.89
C GLN A 119 -17.67 11.29 -3.93
N LYS A 120 -17.10 10.45 -4.81
CA LYS A 120 -17.35 9.00 -4.82
C LYS A 120 -16.96 8.44 -3.44
N GLY A 121 -17.97 8.04 -2.66
CA GLY A 121 -17.78 7.48 -1.33
C GLY A 121 -18.49 6.13 -1.15
N TRP A 122 -18.38 5.59 0.04
CA TRP A 122 -19.12 4.40 0.49
C TRP A 122 -19.62 4.63 1.91
N GLY A 123 -20.47 3.75 2.39
CA GLY A 123 -21.02 3.82 3.73
C GLY A 123 -22.12 2.78 3.87
N ALA A 124 -22.29 2.25 5.07
CA ALA A 124 -23.42 1.38 5.37
C ALA A 124 -24.75 2.16 5.29
N GLU A 125 -25.82 1.46 4.88
CA GLU A 125 -27.16 1.81 5.36
C GLU A 125 -27.17 1.56 6.87
N ARG A 126 -27.09 2.64 7.66
CA ARG A 126 -27.31 2.70 9.11
C ARG A 126 -27.08 1.38 9.86
N THR A 127 -25.82 1.03 10.12
CA THR A 127 -25.53 0.21 11.30
C THR A 127 -25.47 1.17 12.48
N SER A 128 -26.58 1.25 13.21
CA SER A 128 -26.65 1.91 14.51
C SER A 128 -25.80 1.13 15.51
N SER A 129 -24.48 1.26 15.46
CA SER A 129 -23.65 0.94 16.60
C SER A 129 -23.70 2.14 17.53
N GLN A 130 -24.39 1.99 18.67
CA GLN A 130 -24.32 2.90 19.80
C GLN A 130 -22.87 2.90 20.33
N ARG A 131 -21.98 3.70 19.71
CA ARG A 131 -20.73 4.11 20.34
C ARG A 131 -21.04 5.34 21.18
N THR A 132 -20.94 5.19 22.50
CA THR A 132 -21.13 6.26 23.48
C THR A 132 -19.98 7.29 23.44
N GLU A 133 -18.79 6.89 23.00
CA GLU A 133 -17.62 7.77 22.81
C GLU A 133 -17.18 7.81 21.35
N LYS A 134 -16.86 9.01 20.87
CA LYS A 134 -16.36 9.25 19.51
C LYS A 134 -14.89 8.81 19.43
N SER A 135 -14.53 8.06 18.40
CA SER A 135 -13.11 7.77 18.14
C SER A 135 -12.33 9.03 17.78
N GLU A 136 -11.00 9.02 17.96
CA GLU A 136 -10.13 10.13 17.54
C GLU A 136 -10.29 10.46 16.05
N TYR A 137 -10.46 9.43 15.20
CA TYR A 137 -10.77 9.62 13.78
C TYR A 137 -12.10 10.34 13.56
N GLU A 138 -13.15 10.03 14.34
CA GLU A 138 -14.43 10.73 14.25
C GLU A 138 -14.29 12.22 14.59
N VAL A 139 -13.46 12.55 15.58
CA VAL A 139 -13.19 13.95 15.94
C VAL A 139 -12.42 14.65 14.82
N LEU A 140 -11.32 14.05 14.35
CA LEU A 140 -10.48 14.62 13.28
C LEU A 140 -11.28 14.84 11.99
N PHE A 141 -12.06 13.85 11.56
CA PHE A 141 -12.79 13.92 10.30
C PHE A 141 -13.96 14.90 10.35
N ARG A 142 -14.62 15.04 11.49
CA ARG A 142 -15.68 16.06 11.67
C ARG A 142 -15.10 17.48 11.69
N ASN A 143 -13.92 17.64 12.29
CA ASN A 143 -13.26 18.93 12.41
C ASN A 143 -12.39 19.28 11.20
N PHE A 144 -12.33 18.42 10.19
CA PHE A 144 -11.54 18.62 8.98
C PHE A 144 -11.87 19.96 8.31
N GLN A 145 -10.82 20.76 8.07
CA GLN A 145 -10.86 22.01 7.32
C GLN A 145 -9.93 21.93 6.13
N LYS A 146 -10.42 22.37 4.96
CA LYS A 146 -9.61 22.47 3.74
C LYS A 146 -8.58 23.58 3.92
N ARG A 147 -7.30 23.27 3.66
CA ARG A 147 -6.17 24.21 3.82
C ARG A 147 -5.66 24.78 2.50
N GLY A 148 -6.05 24.23 1.36
CA GLY A 148 -5.55 24.64 0.05
C GLY A 148 -4.14 24.14 -0.23
N ILE A 149 -3.75 23.01 0.36
CA ILE A 149 -2.39 22.44 0.25
C ILE A 149 -2.27 21.39 -0.86
N VAL A 150 -3.32 21.19 -1.65
CA VAL A 150 -3.35 20.20 -2.73
C VAL A 150 -3.37 20.88 -4.08
N THR A 151 -2.32 20.65 -4.86
CA THR A 151 -2.18 21.04 -6.27
C THR A 151 -2.57 19.89 -7.19
N GLU A 152 -2.68 20.14 -8.50
CA GLU A 152 -2.97 19.05 -9.45
C GLU A 152 -1.74 18.14 -9.60
N PRO A 153 -1.92 16.80 -9.57
CA PRO A 153 -0.81 15.87 -9.77
C PRO A 153 -0.28 15.95 -11.21
N VAL A 154 1.05 15.93 -11.36
CA VAL A 154 1.71 15.86 -12.67
C VAL A 154 1.71 14.43 -13.18
N LEU A 155 0.62 14.01 -13.83
CA LEU A 155 0.35 12.62 -14.24
C LEU A 155 1.42 12.01 -15.17
N GLN A 156 2.25 12.82 -15.82
CA GLN A 156 3.33 12.36 -16.69
C GLN A 156 4.53 11.78 -15.92
N ARG A 157 4.60 11.96 -14.59
CA ARG A 157 5.63 11.35 -13.74
C ARG A 157 5.50 9.82 -13.76
N SER A 158 6.64 9.13 -13.81
CA SER A 158 6.73 7.66 -13.80
C SER A 158 6.07 7.04 -12.56
N SER A 159 6.27 7.65 -11.38
CA SER A 159 5.65 7.20 -10.13
C SER A 159 4.12 7.22 -10.16
N LEU A 160 3.51 8.05 -11.01
CA LEU A 160 2.04 8.16 -11.16
C LEU A 160 1.47 7.34 -12.32
N LEU A 161 2.20 6.33 -12.80
CA LEU A 161 1.76 5.48 -13.92
C LEU A 161 0.36 4.90 -13.70
N GLN A 162 -0.01 4.52 -12.48
CA GLN A 162 -1.35 4.02 -12.16
C GLN A 162 -2.43 5.06 -12.51
N LEU A 163 -2.31 6.30 -11.99
CA LEU A 163 -3.28 7.38 -12.28
C LEU A 163 -3.28 7.74 -13.76
N ARG A 164 -2.10 7.79 -14.39
CA ARG A 164 -1.99 8.07 -15.81
C ARG A 164 -2.75 7.04 -16.66
N LEU A 165 -2.61 5.75 -16.36
CA LEU A 165 -3.32 4.69 -17.07
C LEU A 165 -4.82 4.70 -16.78
N ARG A 166 -5.23 5.09 -15.57
CA ARG A 166 -6.65 5.37 -15.28
C ARG A 166 -7.19 6.52 -16.13
N GLY A 167 -6.35 7.45 -16.56
CA GLY A 167 -6.75 8.54 -17.47
C GLY A 167 -7.10 8.03 -18.87
N PHE A 168 -6.43 6.96 -19.32
CA PHE A 168 -6.69 6.34 -20.63
C PHE A 168 -7.82 5.31 -20.60
N PHE A 169 -7.82 4.44 -19.59
CA PHE A 169 -8.75 3.30 -19.51
C PHE A 169 -10.01 3.59 -18.69
N GLY A 170 -10.02 4.70 -17.95
CA GLY A 170 -10.92 4.93 -16.83
C GLY A 170 -10.40 4.28 -15.55
N VAL A 171 -11.01 4.65 -14.42
CA VAL A 171 -10.74 4.04 -13.11
C VAL A 171 -11.40 2.67 -13.04
N ASP A 172 -10.78 1.70 -13.71
CA ASP A 172 -11.29 0.34 -13.87
C ASP A 172 -10.19 -0.73 -13.71
N ALA A 173 -10.60 -2.00 -13.80
CA ALA A 173 -9.68 -3.13 -13.69
C ALA A 173 -8.67 -3.22 -14.84
N LYS A 174 -8.97 -2.65 -16.02
CA LYS A 174 -8.06 -2.69 -17.17
C LYS A 174 -6.81 -1.88 -16.89
N ALA A 175 -6.94 -0.71 -16.27
CA ALA A 175 -5.78 0.11 -15.88
C ALA A 175 -4.80 -0.70 -15.01
N GLU A 176 -5.29 -1.40 -13.99
CA GLU A 176 -4.43 -2.18 -13.07
C GLU A 176 -3.84 -3.43 -13.73
N VAL A 177 -4.62 -4.12 -14.57
CA VAL A 177 -4.11 -5.25 -15.36
C VAL A 177 -3.02 -4.78 -16.32
N PHE A 178 -3.17 -3.59 -16.92
CA PHE A 178 -2.14 -3.02 -17.79
C PHE A 178 -0.88 -2.62 -17.03
N VAL A 179 -1.01 -1.99 -15.84
CA VAL A 179 0.14 -1.74 -14.94
C VAL A 179 0.89 -3.05 -14.68
N TYR A 180 0.17 -4.11 -14.27
CA TYR A 180 0.78 -5.41 -14.00
C TYR A 180 1.56 -5.96 -15.20
N LEU A 181 0.95 -5.91 -16.39
CA LEU A 181 1.57 -6.42 -17.62
C LEU A 181 2.80 -5.59 -18.06
N LEU A 182 2.80 -4.29 -17.78
CA LEU A 182 3.97 -3.43 -18.01
C LEU A 182 5.08 -3.69 -16.99
N THR A 183 4.78 -4.10 -15.77
CA THR A 183 5.79 -4.26 -14.72
C THR A 183 6.29 -5.70 -14.56
N HIS A 184 5.56 -6.68 -15.08
CA HIS A 184 5.90 -8.10 -14.97
C HIS A 184 6.25 -8.71 -16.33
N ALA A 185 6.86 -9.91 -16.30
CA ALA A 185 7.11 -10.71 -17.50
C ALA A 185 5.82 -11.30 -18.10
N GLY A 186 4.77 -11.47 -17.28
CA GLY A 186 3.49 -12.03 -17.67
C GLY A 186 2.79 -12.69 -16.49
N GLY A 187 1.56 -13.13 -16.68
CA GLY A 187 0.80 -13.81 -15.63
C GLY A 187 -0.45 -14.53 -16.15
N ASN A 188 -0.98 -15.43 -15.34
CA ASN A 188 -2.32 -15.98 -15.56
C ASN A 188 -3.36 -15.17 -14.76
N SER A 189 -4.66 -15.46 -14.96
CA SER A 189 -5.71 -14.69 -14.29
C SER A 189 -5.62 -14.74 -12.75
N ASN A 190 -5.15 -15.84 -12.17
CA ASN A 190 -4.97 -15.99 -10.73
C ASN A 190 -3.81 -15.13 -10.22
N SER A 191 -2.63 -15.20 -10.85
CA SER A 191 -1.47 -14.43 -10.41
C SER A 191 -1.72 -12.92 -10.54
N VAL A 192 -2.29 -12.49 -11.67
CA VAL A 192 -2.65 -11.08 -11.91
C VAL A 192 -3.68 -10.62 -10.88
N ALA A 193 -4.74 -11.39 -10.63
CA ALA A 193 -5.79 -10.99 -9.69
C ALA A 193 -5.31 -10.93 -8.24
N LYS A 194 -4.42 -11.84 -7.84
CA LYS A 194 -3.79 -11.80 -6.51
C LYS A 194 -2.90 -10.57 -6.36
N GLU A 195 -2.06 -10.28 -7.35
CA GLU A 195 -1.13 -9.15 -7.31
C GLU A 195 -1.87 -7.80 -7.29
N THR A 196 -2.93 -7.68 -8.10
CA THR A 196 -3.67 -6.42 -8.28
C THR A 196 -4.87 -6.26 -7.34
N PHE A 197 -5.15 -7.25 -6.49
CA PHE A 197 -6.33 -7.31 -5.61
C PHE A 197 -7.67 -7.19 -6.37
N LEU A 198 -7.74 -7.76 -7.56
CA LEU A 198 -8.92 -7.75 -8.44
C LEU A 198 -9.72 -9.05 -8.38
N ASN A 199 -10.86 -9.09 -9.07
CA ASN A 199 -11.62 -10.33 -9.23
C ASN A 199 -11.00 -11.18 -10.34
N GLN A 200 -10.68 -12.44 -10.03
CA GLN A 200 -10.05 -13.36 -10.99
C GLN A 200 -10.86 -13.56 -12.27
N ARG A 201 -12.19 -13.67 -12.19
CA ARG A 201 -13.04 -13.82 -13.38
C ARG A 201 -12.98 -12.58 -14.27
N ASN A 202 -13.12 -11.40 -13.70
CA ASN A 202 -13.01 -10.14 -14.45
C ASN A 202 -11.61 -10.00 -15.11
N VAL A 203 -10.55 -10.33 -14.36
CA VAL A 203 -9.19 -10.34 -14.89
C VAL A 203 -9.05 -11.31 -16.06
N TYR A 204 -9.61 -12.53 -15.95
CA TYR A 204 -9.62 -13.49 -17.05
C TYR A 204 -10.34 -12.93 -18.29
N GLU A 205 -11.51 -12.31 -18.12
CA GLU A 205 -12.29 -11.73 -19.22
C GLU A 205 -11.51 -10.61 -19.94
N ILE A 206 -10.74 -9.80 -19.19
CA ILE A 206 -9.85 -8.77 -19.75
C ILE A 206 -8.70 -9.41 -20.54
N LEU A 207 -7.98 -10.36 -19.93
CA LEU A 207 -6.84 -11.03 -20.56
C LEU A 207 -7.25 -11.80 -21.81
N ASP A 208 -8.36 -12.53 -21.76
CA ASP A 208 -8.87 -13.30 -22.90
C ASP A 208 -9.29 -12.37 -24.05
N ARG A 209 -9.95 -11.26 -23.74
CA ARG A 209 -10.33 -10.26 -24.76
C ARG A 209 -9.09 -9.64 -25.41
N TRP A 210 -8.11 -9.21 -24.62
CA TRP A 210 -6.88 -8.60 -25.14
C TRP A 210 -6.01 -9.59 -25.91
N HIS A 211 -6.04 -10.86 -25.56
CA HIS A 211 -5.41 -11.91 -26.36
C HIS A 211 -6.09 -12.06 -27.72
N ARG A 212 -7.43 -12.12 -27.77
CA ARG A 212 -8.19 -12.22 -29.05
C ARG A 212 -7.97 -11.01 -29.97
N THR A 213 -7.66 -9.84 -29.43
CA THR A 213 -7.35 -8.63 -30.20
C THR A 213 -5.87 -8.50 -30.55
N GLY A 214 -5.03 -9.49 -30.21
CA GLY A 214 -3.59 -9.48 -30.52
C GLY A 214 -2.73 -8.57 -29.64
N LEU A 215 -3.28 -8.02 -28.55
CA LEU A 215 -2.51 -7.23 -27.59
C LEU A 215 -1.65 -8.12 -26.68
N LEU A 216 -2.09 -9.35 -26.43
CA LEU A 216 -1.39 -10.32 -25.60
C LEU A 216 -1.12 -11.61 -26.37
N THR A 217 0.02 -12.22 -26.12
CA THR A 217 0.26 -13.63 -26.46
C THR A 217 -0.03 -14.50 -25.26
N LYS A 218 -0.59 -15.68 -25.53
CA LYS A 218 -0.85 -16.72 -24.52
C LYS A 218 0.14 -17.85 -24.72
N VAL A 219 1.18 -17.89 -23.90
CA VAL A 219 2.18 -18.95 -23.91
C VAL A 219 1.64 -20.14 -23.12
N LYS A 220 1.60 -21.34 -23.73
CA LYS A 220 1.20 -22.57 -23.02
C LYS A 220 2.27 -22.93 -21.98
N GLY A 221 1.90 -22.91 -20.71
CA GLY A 221 2.73 -23.42 -19.62
C GLY A 221 2.36 -24.85 -19.20
N PRO A 222 3.12 -25.47 -18.28
CA PRO A 222 2.90 -26.87 -17.85
C PRO A 222 1.55 -27.13 -17.18
N LYS A 223 0.88 -26.09 -16.62
CA LYS A 223 -0.41 -26.21 -15.92
C LYS A 223 -1.44 -25.19 -16.41
N VAL A 224 -1.06 -23.92 -16.55
CA VAL A 224 -1.95 -22.83 -17.00
C VAL A 224 -1.18 -21.94 -17.97
N GLY A 225 -1.84 -21.49 -19.04
CA GLY A 225 -1.24 -20.55 -19.99
C GLY A 225 -0.99 -19.17 -19.37
N THR A 226 0.15 -18.57 -19.69
CA THR A 226 0.57 -17.25 -19.23
C THR A 226 0.30 -16.22 -20.32
N PHE A 227 -0.30 -15.09 -19.94
CA PHE A 227 -0.48 -13.95 -20.85
C PHE A 227 0.69 -12.98 -20.71
N THR A 228 1.24 -12.55 -21.84
CA THR A 228 2.38 -11.63 -21.96
C THR A 228 2.01 -10.47 -22.87
N LEU A 229 2.40 -9.25 -22.51
CA LEU A 229 2.14 -8.07 -23.32
C LEU A 229 3.01 -8.06 -24.58
N GLU A 230 2.38 -7.97 -25.74
CA GLU A 230 3.08 -7.81 -27.01
C GLU A 230 3.65 -6.40 -27.14
N ARG A 231 4.84 -6.30 -27.76
CA ARG A 231 5.51 -5.02 -28.10
C ARG A 231 5.61 -4.08 -26.90
N LYS A 232 6.02 -4.62 -25.76
CA LYS A 232 6.13 -3.90 -24.49
C LYS A 232 6.91 -2.58 -24.64
N ASP A 233 8.03 -2.58 -25.35
CA ASP A 233 8.86 -1.38 -25.56
C ASP A 233 8.13 -0.29 -26.37
N GLU A 234 7.30 -0.66 -27.36
CA GLU A 234 6.47 0.31 -28.09
C GLU A 234 5.46 0.98 -27.17
N TRP A 235 4.87 0.23 -26.23
CA TRP A 235 3.98 0.78 -25.21
C TRP A 235 4.69 1.72 -24.25
N LEU A 236 5.91 1.38 -23.81
CA LEU A 236 6.71 2.26 -22.95
C LEU A 236 7.01 3.59 -23.63
N ASN A 237 7.40 3.53 -24.91
CA ASN A 237 7.65 4.71 -25.74
C ASN A 237 6.37 5.52 -25.98
N ALA A 238 5.25 4.88 -26.28
CA ALA A 238 3.96 5.55 -26.47
C ALA A 238 3.47 6.24 -25.19
N LEU A 239 3.76 5.66 -24.03
CA LEU A 239 3.53 6.28 -22.72
C LEU A 239 4.60 7.31 -22.38
N GLY A 240 5.59 7.59 -23.23
CA GLY A 240 6.66 8.56 -22.96
C GLY A 240 7.43 8.27 -21.67
N LEU A 241 7.50 6.99 -21.26
CA LEU A 241 8.25 6.57 -20.09
C LEU A 241 9.72 6.43 -20.50
N LYS A 242 10.58 7.30 -19.96
CA LYS A 242 12.05 7.23 -20.18
C LYS A 242 12.71 6.03 -19.48
N GLY A 243 11.97 5.36 -18.60
CA GLY A 243 12.33 4.17 -17.86
C GLY A 243 11.10 3.67 -17.10
N MET A 244 11.04 2.38 -16.81
CA MET A 244 9.95 1.82 -16.03
C MET A 244 10.10 2.19 -14.55
N PRO A 245 9.06 2.76 -13.90
CA PRO A 245 9.08 2.89 -12.45
C PRO A 245 9.21 1.49 -11.84
N VAL A 246 9.94 1.40 -10.73
CA VAL A 246 10.10 0.12 -10.05
C VAL A 246 8.77 -0.20 -9.38
N TYR A 247 8.26 -1.41 -9.68
CA TYR A 247 7.02 -1.88 -9.11
C TYR A 247 7.27 -2.58 -7.78
N LEU A 248 6.47 -2.21 -6.79
CA LEU A 248 6.30 -2.96 -5.56
C LEU A 248 4.82 -3.26 -5.36
N ASN A 249 4.53 -4.38 -4.71
CA ASN A 249 3.20 -4.65 -4.20
C ASN A 249 2.96 -3.81 -2.94
N TRP A 250 2.66 -2.52 -3.13
CA TRP A 250 2.50 -1.58 -2.02
C TRP A 250 1.44 -1.97 -1.01
N VAL A 251 0.42 -2.75 -1.40
CA VAL A 251 -0.53 -3.33 -0.45
C VAL A 251 0.19 -4.24 0.54
N ASN A 252 1.00 -5.18 0.06
CA ASN A 252 1.74 -6.11 0.92
C ASN A 252 2.86 -5.38 1.69
N VAL A 253 3.55 -4.44 1.04
CA VAL A 253 4.59 -3.62 1.70
C VAL A 253 4.00 -2.84 2.87
N PHE A 254 2.96 -2.05 2.64
CA PHE A 254 2.34 -1.28 3.71
C PHE A 254 1.67 -2.17 4.75
N HIS A 255 1.05 -3.28 4.36
CA HIS A 255 0.50 -4.23 5.33
C HIS A 255 1.59 -4.78 6.28
N LEU A 256 2.78 -5.11 5.76
CA LEU A 256 3.93 -5.53 6.58
C LEU A 256 4.42 -4.39 7.49
N LEU A 257 4.69 -3.22 6.92
CA LEU A 257 5.23 -2.09 7.68
C LEU A 257 4.23 -1.58 8.73
N ASN A 258 2.94 -1.60 8.44
CA ASN A 258 1.91 -1.24 9.40
C ASN A 258 1.76 -2.29 10.52
N GLN A 259 2.02 -3.58 10.28
CA GLN A 259 2.13 -4.58 11.35
C GLN A 259 3.30 -4.27 12.27
N VAL A 260 4.47 -3.95 11.72
CA VAL A 260 5.63 -3.54 12.53
C VAL A 260 5.30 -2.28 13.34
N LEU A 261 4.70 -1.26 12.72
CA LEU A 261 4.27 -0.04 13.39
C LEU A 261 3.31 -0.32 14.57
N ARG A 262 2.36 -1.25 14.36
CA ARG A 262 1.39 -1.68 15.36
C ARG A 262 2.08 -2.38 16.52
N ALA A 263 3.03 -3.28 16.25
CA ALA A 263 3.81 -3.98 17.29
C ALA A 263 4.59 -2.97 18.14
N LEU A 264 5.22 -1.98 17.50
CA LEU A 264 5.96 -0.92 18.18
C LEU A 264 5.08 0.06 18.99
N SER A 265 3.76 -0.04 18.85
CA SER A 265 2.79 0.83 19.52
C SER A 265 1.94 0.11 20.57
N LEU A 266 2.04 -1.22 20.69
CA LEU A 266 1.21 -2.02 21.60
C LEU A 266 2.04 -2.82 22.59
N GLN A 267 1.65 -2.77 23.86
CA GLN A 267 2.16 -3.68 24.90
C GLN A 267 1.68 -5.13 24.65
N PRO A 268 2.50 -6.15 24.94
CA PRO A 268 3.87 -6.05 25.49
C PRO A 268 4.97 -5.77 24.44
N TRP A 269 4.69 -5.92 23.13
CA TRP A 269 5.70 -5.80 22.06
C TRP A 269 6.46 -4.48 22.08
N SER A 270 5.82 -3.36 22.40
CA SER A 270 6.46 -2.04 22.34
C SER A 270 7.56 -1.81 23.36
N GLU A 271 7.73 -2.69 24.36
CA GLU A 271 8.75 -2.59 25.42
C GLU A 271 9.58 -3.86 25.61
N ASP A 272 9.32 -4.93 24.86
CA ASP A 272 9.95 -6.24 25.06
C ASP A 272 10.54 -6.80 23.76
N GLU A 273 11.88 -6.87 23.71
CA GLU A 273 12.64 -7.40 22.58
C GLU A 273 12.38 -8.89 22.33
N TYR A 274 12.08 -9.69 23.36
CA TYR A 274 11.71 -11.08 23.20
C TYR A 274 10.37 -11.20 22.48
N MET A 275 9.39 -10.39 22.88
CA MET A 275 8.07 -10.36 22.23
C MET A 275 8.16 -9.89 20.78
N LEU A 276 8.97 -8.87 20.50
CA LEU A 276 9.23 -8.43 19.11
C LEU A 276 9.99 -9.48 18.31
N SER A 277 10.94 -10.17 18.92
CA SER A 277 11.64 -11.28 18.26
C SER A 277 10.68 -12.40 17.88
N SER A 278 9.69 -12.73 18.73
CA SER A 278 8.63 -13.68 18.37
C SER A 278 7.83 -13.17 17.18
N PHE A 279 7.35 -11.92 17.24
CA PHE A 279 6.61 -11.28 16.17
C PHE A 279 7.39 -11.26 14.82
N PHE A 280 8.69 -10.97 14.85
CA PHE A 280 9.54 -10.99 13.67
C PHE A 280 9.68 -12.36 13.03
N ARG A 281 9.63 -13.45 13.81
CA ARG A 281 9.60 -14.81 13.27
C ARG A 281 8.29 -15.07 12.53
N ASP A 282 7.19 -14.59 13.07
CA ASP A 282 5.86 -14.77 12.49
C ASP A 282 5.69 -14.01 11.15
N ILE A 283 6.34 -12.85 11.00
CA ILE A 283 6.29 -12.04 9.76
C ILE A 283 7.46 -12.29 8.79
N LEU A 284 8.31 -13.29 9.06
CA LEU A 284 9.56 -13.49 8.33
C LEU A 284 9.33 -13.74 6.84
N GLU A 285 8.32 -14.51 6.45
CA GLU A 285 8.09 -14.85 5.04
C GLU A 285 7.63 -13.62 4.23
N GLU A 286 6.81 -12.75 4.81
CA GLU A 286 6.47 -11.47 4.20
C GLU A 286 7.69 -10.54 4.11
N ALA A 287 8.50 -10.49 5.17
CA ALA A 287 9.73 -9.71 5.20
C ALA A 287 10.74 -10.20 4.16
N LYS A 288 10.93 -11.51 4.00
CA LYS A 288 11.73 -12.11 2.92
C LYS A 288 11.17 -11.75 1.55
N SER A 289 9.85 -11.67 1.39
CA SER A 289 9.25 -11.23 0.13
C SER A 289 9.55 -9.78 -0.21
N LEU A 290 9.50 -8.88 0.78
CA LEU A 290 9.96 -7.51 0.62
C LEU A 290 11.46 -7.46 0.32
N GLY A 291 12.26 -8.22 1.07
CA GLY A 291 13.71 -8.32 0.91
C GLY A 291 14.12 -8.76 -0.50
N ARG A 292 13.45 -9.74 -1.10
CA ARG A 292 13.70 -10.13 -2.50
C ARG A 292 13.48 -9.00 -3.49
N SER A 293 12.44 -8.19 -3.29
CA SER A 293 12.14 -7.03 -4.16
C SER A 293 13.14 -5.89 -3.98
N LEU A 294 13.68 -5.75 -2.77
CA LEU A 294 14.63 -4.68 -2.44
C LEU A 294 16.10 -5.10 -2.56
N GLY A 295 16.41 -6.39 -2.68
CA GLY A 295 17.78 -6.91 -2.64
C GLY A 295 18.37 -6.96 -1.22
N ILE A 296 17.55 -7.24 -0.21
CA ILE A 296 17.91 -7.33 1.21
C ILE A 296 17.72 -8.78 1.68
N SER A 297 18.69 -9.30 2.43
CA SER A 297 18.58 -10.61 3.10
C SER A 297 18.14 -10.41 4.54
N PHE A 298 17.00 -10.98 4.91
CA PHE A 298 16.57 -11.05 6.31
C PHE A 298 17.27 -12.21 7.04
N PRO A 299 17.61 -12.06 8.32
CA PRO A 299 18.30 -13.10 9.10
C PRO A 299 17.40 -14.32 9.32
N GLU A 300 17.97 -15.52 9.33
CA GLU A 300 17.25 -16.75 9.68
C GLU A 300 17.18 -16.93 11.21
N PRO A 301 16.02 -17.29 11.80
CA PRO A 301 15.85 -17.40 13.25
C PRO A 301 16.77 -18.42 13.93
N ASP A 302 17.18 -19.48 13.22
CA ASP A 302 17.97 -20.58 13.76
C ASP A 302 19.32 -20.12 14.34
N GLN A 303 19.82 -18.98 13.87
CA GLN A 303 21.09 -18.40 14.30
C GLN A 303 20.96 -17.48 15.52
N TYR A 304 19.73 -17.18 15.96
CA TYR A 304 19.44 -16.15 16.96
C TYR A 304 18.37 -16.62 17.96
N PRO A 305 18.76 -17.16 19.13
CA PRO A 305 17.79 -17.64 20.13
C PRO A 305 17.12 -16.48 20.88
N GLY A 306 15.83 -16.64 21.19
CA GLY A 306 15.07 -15.72 22.03
C GLY A 306 15.07 -14.27 21.53
N ALA A 307 15.42 -13.34 22.42
CA ALA A 307 15.51 -11.90 22.16
C ALA A 307 16.67 -11.50 21.23
N GLY A 308 17.68 -12.37 21.05
CA GLY A 308 18.83 -12.08 20.18
C GLY A 308 18.48 -11.91 18.70
N TYR A 309 17.25 -12.24 18.30
CA TYR A 309 16.75 -12.07 16.93
C TYR A 309 16.22 -10.66 16.65
N PHE A 310 15.91 -9.88 17.69
CA PHE A 310 15.37 -8.53 17.56
C PHE A 310 16.29 -7.63 16.73
N SER A 311 17.52 -7.42 17.19
CA SER A 311 18.44 -6.47 16.58
C SER A 311 18.77 -6.78 15.11
N PRO A 312 19.16 -8.01 14.71
CA PRO A 312 19.50 -8.26 13.31
C PRO A 312 18.30 -8.10 12.38
N PHE A 313 17.09 -8.49 12.82
CA PHE A 313 15.89 -8.32 12.02
C PHE A 313 15.48 -6.85 11.92
N ALA A 314 15.52 -6.11 13.04
CA ALA A 314 15.23 -4.68 13.08
C ALA A 314 16.13 -3.88 12.14
N LEU A 315 17.43 -4.22 12.08
CA LEU A 315 18.37 -3.60 11.13
C LEU A 315 17.99 -3.88 9.67
N SER A 316 17.58 -5.10 9.31
CA SER A 316 17.07 -5.40 7.96
C SER A 316 15.78 -4.66 7.63
N VAL A 317 14.90 -4.44 8.61
CA VAL A 317 13.69 -3.61 8.43
C VAL A 317 14.07 -2.14 8.18
N LEU A 318 15.03 -1.59 8.93
CA LEU A 318 15.50 -0.22 8.71
C LEU A 318 16.20 -0.06 7.36
N GLU A 319 17.01 -1.02 6.95
CA GLU A 319 17.59 -1.05 5.60
C GLU A 319 16.49 -1.05 4.52
N ALA A 320 15.38 -1.78 4.75
CA ALA A 320 14.25 -1.76 3.84
C ALA A 320 13.57 -0.38 3.78
N ILE A 321 13.39 0.30 4.92
CA ILE A 321 12.88 1.67 4.97
C ILE A 321 13.79 2.63 4.19
N GLU A 322 15.11 2.56 4.42
CA GLU A 322 16.10 3.41 3.75
C GLU A 322 16.09 3.20 2.21
N ARG A 323 16.01 1.95 1.73
CA ARG A 323 15.89 1.68 0.28
C ARG A 323 14.57 2.18 -0.32
N LEU A 324 13.48 2.11 0.45
CA LEU A 324 12.18 2.65 0.02
C LEU A 324 12.21 4.19 -0.06
N GLU A 325 12.96 4.86 0.81
CA GLU A 325 13.11 6.32 0.79
C GLU A 325 13.98 6.83 -0.36
N ILE A 326 15.16 6.25 -0.55
CA ILE A 326 16.13 6.72 -1.56
C ILE A 326 15.70 6.29 -2.97
N GLY A 327 14.96 5.17 -3.04
CA GLY A 327 14.42 4.60 -4.26
C GLY A 327 15.46 3.89 -5.10
N GLY A 328 15.86 2.71 -4.61
CA GLY A 328 16.73 1.75 -5.32
C GLY A 328 18.20 2.03 -5.16
#